data_AF-A0A4U9HFP8-F1
#
_entry.id   AF-A0A4U9HFP8-F1
#
_cell.length_a   1.000
_cell.length_b   1.000
_cell.length_c   1.000
_cell.angle_alpha   90.00
_cell.angle_beta   90.00
_cell.angle_gamma   90.00
#
_symmetry.space_group_name_H-M   'P 1'
#
loop_
_entity.id
_entity.type
_entity.pdbx_description
1 polymer ?
#
loop_
_entity_poly.entity_id
_entity_poly.type
_entity_poly.pdbx_seq_one_letter_code
_entity_poly.pdbx_strand_id
1 'polypeptide(L)'
;MRSLLLTAYQEYEAILESPAPYVRFSQLGPDGIILSVTGYVASPRMVGSTKSELLFNILKLLRQEQVHLSSPQEVVVMRQRQQQLAADEEEQNG
;
A
#
# COMPACT_ATOMS: atom_id res chain seq x y z
N MET A 1 -8.80 -4.02 -5.19
CA MET A 1 -7.99 -2.80 -4.97
C MET A 1 -8.20 -1.75 -6.06
N ARG A 2 -7.68 -1.93 -7.29
CA ARG A 2 -7.78 -0.90 -8.37
C ARG A 2 -9.21 -0.40 -8.62
N SER A 3 -10.16 -1.32 -8.80
CA SER A 3 -11.55 -0.96 -9.09
C SER A 3 -12.18 -0.16 -7.96
N LEU A 4 -11.97 -0.56 -6.70
CA LEU A 4 -12.43 0.17 -5.52
C LEU A 4 -11.92 1.62 -5.49
N LEU A 5 -10.63 1.81 -5.74
CA LEU A 5 -10.04 3.16 -5.79
C LEU A 5 -10.64 4.01 -6.90
N LEU A 6 -10.86 3.41 -8.08
CA LEU A 6 -11.44 4.11 -9.22
C LEU A 6 -12.90 4.49 -8.96
N THR A 7 -13.71 3.55 -8.47
CA THR A 7 -15.11 3.77 -8.09
C THR A 7 -15.23 4.87 -7.03
N ALA A 8 -14.38 4.83 -6.00
CA ALA A 8 -14.39 5.86 -4.95
C ALA A 8 -14.14 7.28 -5.48
N TYR A 9 -13.34 7.43 -6.55
CA TYR A 9 -13.13 8.71 -7.23
C TYR A 9 -14.28 9.08 -8.16
N GLN A 10 -14.83 8.10 -8.89
CA GLN A 10 -15.93 8.33 -9.84
C GLN A 10 -17.25 8.70 -9.16
N GLU A 11 -17.51 8.16 -7.97
CA GLU A 11 -18.72 8.44 -7.19
C GLU A 11 -18.62 9.73 -6.37
N TYR A 12 -17.44 10.36 -6.31
CA TYR A 12 -17.24 11.56 -5.50
C TYR A 12 -17.60 12.83 -6.27
N GLU A 13 -18.64 13.53 -5.84
CA GLU A 13 -19.22 14.68 -6.56
C GLU A 13 -18.21 15.79 -6.91
N ALA A 14 -17.19 16.00 -6.08
CA ALA A 14 -16.17 17.02 -6.34
C ALA A 14 -15.17 16.64 -7.47
N ILE A 15 -15.15 15.38 -7.91
CA ILE A 15 -14.27 14.88 -8.97
C ILE A 15 -14.94 15.06 -10.34
N LEU A 16 -14.21 15.67 -11.26
CA LEU A 16 -14.65 15.85 -12.64
C LEU A 16 -14.63 14.53 -13.41
N GLU A 17 -15.67 14.31 -14.22
CA GLU A 17 -15.74 13.16 -15.13
C GLU A 17 -14.80 13.31 -16.34
N SER A 18 -14.49 14.56 -16.72
CA SER A 18 -13.59 14.88 -17.83
C SER A 18 -12.56 15.94 -17.39
N PRO A 19 -11.25 15.61 -17.39
CA PRO A 19 -10.66 14.31 -17.71
C PRO A 19 -11.02 13.23 -16.67
N ALA A 20 -11.24 11.99 -17.14
CA ALA A 20 -11.63 10.89 -16.26
C ALA A 20 -10.52 10.53 -15.26
N PRO A 21 -10.88 10.19 -14.01
CA PRO A 21 -9.91 9.72 -13.04
C PRO A 21 -9.29 8.39 -13.50
N TYR A 22 -8.04 8.16 -13.10
CA TYR A 22 -7.33 6.93 -13.44
C TYR A 22 -6.45 6.45 -12.30
N VAL A 23 -6.24 5.14 -12.27
CA VAL A 23 -5.34 4.45 -11.34
C VAL A 23 -4.15 3.92 -12.11
N ARG A 24 -2.94 4.23 -11.64
CA ARG A 24 -1.67 3.75 -12.19
C ARG A 24 -0.95 2.89 -11.17
N PHE A 25 -0.32 1.83 -11.66
CA PHE A 25 0.66 1.07 -10.88
C PHE A 25 1.95 1.90 -10.80
N SER A 26 2.34 2.30 -9.59
CA SER A 26 3.52 3.15 -9.41
C SER A 26 4.78 2.32 -9.20
N GLN A 27 4.74 1.33 -8.30
CA GLN A 27 5.91 0.56 -7.91
C GLN A 27 5.52 -0.82 -7.36
N LEU A 28 6.39 -1.81 -7.62
CA LEU A 28 6.43 -3.11 -6.95
C LEU A 28 7.71 -3.16 -6.11
N GLY A 29 7.60 -3.43 -4.82
CA GLY A 29 8.74 -3.58 -3.93
C GLY A 29 8.56 -4.70 -2.91
N PRO A 30 9.60 -4.99 -2.11
CA PRO A 30 9.53 -6.01 -1.04
C PRO A 30 8.41 -5.73 -0.03
N ASP A 31 8.12 -4.45 0.23
CA ASP A 31 7.07 -4.01 1.17
C ASP A 31 5.66 -4.03 0.57
N GLY A 32 5.52 -4.34 -0.72
CA GLY A 32 4.25 -4.47 -1.42
C GLY A 32 4.12 -3.63 -2.69
N ILE A 33 2.86 -3.31 -3.01
CA ILE A 33 2.47 -2.58 -4.24
C ILE A 33 2.07 -1.15 -3.89
N ILE A 34 2.64 -0.18 -4.61
CA ILE A 34 2.21 1.22 -4.55
C ILE A 34 1.35 1.53 -5.78
N LEU A 35 0.13 1.99 -5.55
CA LEU A 35 -0.77 2.51 -6.58
C LEU A 35 -0.90 4.02 -6.43
N SER A 36 -0.95 4.73 -7.54
CA SER A 36 -1.32 6.15 -7.59
C SER A 36 -2.69 6.32 -8.23
N VAL A 37 -3.48 7.26 -7.73
CA VAL A 37 -4.78 7.64 -8.29
C VAL A 37 -4.75 9.12 -8.62
N THR A 38 -5.23 9.49 -9.80
CA THR A 38 -5.36 10.87 -10.24
C THR A 38 -6.82 11.16 -10.55
N GLY A 39 -7.31 12.28 -10.03
CA GLY A 39 -8.61 12.85 -10.34
C GLY A 39 -8.51 14.37 -10.38
N TYR A 40 -9.42 15.00 -11.10
CA TYR A 40 -9.43 16.45 -11.32
C TYR A 40 -10.60 17.07 -10.57
N VAL A 41 -10.42 18.31 -10.11
CA VAL A 41 -11.45 19.08 -9.40
C VAL A 41 -11.65 20.41 -10.11
N ALA A 42 -12.82 21.04 -9.92
CA ALA A 42 -13.16 22.30 -10.59
C ALA A 42 -12.25 23.48 -10.23
N SER A 43 -11.59 23.45 -9.06
CA SER A 43 -10.69 24.52 -8.61
C SER A 43 -9.56 24.00 -7.72
N PRO A 44 -8.32 24.51 -7.86
CA PRO A 44 -7.20 24.16 -6.99
C PRO A 44 -7.48 24.32 -5.49
N ARG A 45 -8.38 25.24 -5.12
CA ARG A 45 -8.76 25.51 -3.73
C ARG A 45 -9.46 24.31 -3.07
N MET A 46 -10.09 23.42 -3.85
CA MET A 46 -10.81 22.26 -3.33
C MET A 46 -9.91 21.03 -3.14
N VAL A 47 -8.69 21.03 -3.70
CA VAL A 47 -7.82 19.84 -3.72
C VAL A 47 -7.56 19.30 -2.31
N GLY A 48 -7.30 20.18 -1.34
CA GLY A 48 -6.98 19.78 0.03
C GLY A 48 -8.15 19.09 0.74
N SER A 49 -9.34 19.66 0.67
CA SER A 49 -10.55 19.11 1.30
C SER A 49 -10.97 17.82 0.60
N THR A 50 -11.12 17.85 -0.73
CA THR A 50 -11.53 16.69 -1.53
C THR A 50 -10.58 15.50 -1.34
N LYS A 51 -9.25 15.74 -1.32
CA LYS A 51 -8.28 14.67 -1.09
C LYS A 51 -8.43 14.03 0.28
N SER A 52 -8.62 14.84 1.32
CA SER A 52 -8.76 14.33 2.69
C SER A 52 -10.05 13.52 2.85
N GLU A 53 -11.17 14.02 2.32
CA GLU A 53 -12.46 13.32 2.34
C GLU A 53 -12.39 11.99 1.58
N LEU A 54 -11.81 11.99 0.38
CA LEU A 54 -11.57 10.77 -0.40
C LEU A 54 -10.70 9.77 0.36
N LEU A 55 -9.63 10.21 1.01
CA LEU A 55 -8.78 9.33 1.83
C LEU A 55 -9.58 8.67 2.95
N PHE A 56 -10.38 9.44 3.70
CA PHE A 56 -11.24 8.88 4.74
C PHE A 56 -12.29 7.92 4.18
N ASN A 57 -12.90 8.23 3.03
CA ASN A 57 -13.85 7.35 2.37
C ASN A 57 -13.19 6.02 1.94
N ILE A 58 -12.04 6.09 1.26
CA ILE A 58 -11.27 4.92 0.83
C ILE A 58 -10.88 4.05 2.03
N LEU A 59 -10.43 4.65 3.14
CA LEU A 59 -10.10 3.91 4.36
C LEU A 59 -11.31 3.20 4.97
N LYS A 60 -12.53 3.73 4.84
CA LYS A 60 -13.76 3.06 5.26
C LYS A 60 -14.10 1.88 4.34
N LEU A 61 -14.08 2.10 3.03
CA LEU A 61 -14.34 1.07 2.02
C LEU A 61 -13.38 -0.12 2.15
N LEU A 62 -12.08 0.15 2.33
CA LEU A 62 -11.08 -0.91 2.51
C LEU A 62 -11.33 -1.76 3.76
N ARG A 63 -11.79 -1.14 4.86
CA ARG A 63 -12.16 -1.89 6.07
C ARG A 63 -13.40 -2.76 5.86
N GLN A 64 -14.39 -2.27 5.11
CA GLN A 64 -15.62 -3.03 4.80
C GLN A 64 -15.31 -4.28 3.94
N GLU A 65 -14.40 -4.13 2.99
CA GLU A 65 -13.95 -5.20 2.09
C GLU A 65 -12.87 -6.12 2.73
N GLN A 66 -12.55 -5.94 4.01
CA GLN A 66 -11.50 -6.68 4.74
C GLN A 66 -10.14 -6.68 4.03
N VAL A 67 -9.82 -5.61 3.30
CA VAL A 67 -8.53 -5.47 2.64
C VAL A 67 -7.47 -5.12 3.69
N HIS A 68 -6.56 -6.07 3.95
CA HIS A 68 -5.44 -5.83 4.84
C HIS A 68 -4.49 -4.78 4.25
N LEU A 69 -4.34 -3.66 4.95
CA LEU A 69 -3.25 -2.71 4.69
C LEU A 69 -1.95 -3.38 5.09
N SER A 70 -0.93 -3.32 4.23
CA SER A 70 0.36 -3.95 4.43
C SER A 70 0.99 -3.55 5.77
N SER A 71 1.32 -4.52 6.61
CA SER A 71 2.21 -4.34 7.75
C SER A 71 3.66 -4.53 7.32
N PRO A 72 4.63 -3.82 7.91
CA PRO A 72 6.05 -4.07 7.68
C PRO A 72 6.35 -5.56 7.85
N GLN A 73 7.01 -6.19 6.89
CA GLN A 73 7.40 -7.60 6.96
C GLN A 73 8.84 -7.67 7.48
N GLU A 74 9.04 -8.19 8.68
CA GLU A 74 10.39 -8.44 9.20
C GLU A 74 10.91 -9.77 8.64
N VAL A 75 11.92 -9.71 7.77
CA VAL A 75 12.60 -10.91 7.25
C VAL A 75 13.70 -11.30 8.23
N VAL A 76 13.44 -12.30 9.08
CA VAL A 76 14.44 -12.86 10.00
C VAL A 76 15.27 -13.91 9.27
N VAL A 77 16.55 -13.62 9.01
CA VAL A 77 17.50 -14.59 8.42
C VAL A 77 18.12 -15.43 9.54
N MET A 78 17.58 -16.63 9.77
CA MET A 78 18.12 -17.56 10.77
C MET A 78 19.36 -18.30 10.21
N ARG A 79 20.57 -17.92 10.62
CA ARG A 79 21.81 -18.66 10.28
C ARG A 79 22.03 -19.82 11.26
N GLN A 80 21.34 -20.94 11.07
CA GLN A 80 21.50 -22.11 11.96
C GLN A 80 22.79 -22.92 11.73
N ARG A 81 23.39 -22.89 10.53
CA ARG A 81 24.49 -23.83 10.20
C ARG A 81 25.89 -23.40 10.67
N GLN A 82 26.18 -22.11 10.81
CA GLN A 82 27.53 -21.66 11.18
C GLN A 82 27.85 -21.83 12.68
N GLN A 83 26.84 -21.76 13.55
CA GLN A 83 27.02 -21.94 15.00
C GLN A 83 27.16 -23.41 15.39
N GLN A 84 26.46 -24.31 14.70
CA GLN A 84 26.62 -25.77 14.91
C GLN A 84 28.00 -26.27 14.48
N LEU A 85 28.49 -25.83 13.31
CA LEU A 85 29.82 -26.23 12.84
C LEU A 85 30.96 -25.74 13.77
N ALA A 86 30.83 -24.54 14.35
CA ALA A 86 31.81 -24.04 15.32
C ALA A 86 31.76 -24.76 16.68
N ALA A 87 30.56 -25.13 17.14
CA ALA A 87 30.39 -25.90 18.38
C ALA A 87 30.93 -27.33 18.25
N ASP A 88 30.70 -27.98 17.10
CA ASP A 88 31.22 -29.31 16.79
C ASP A 88 32.77 -29.30 16.66
N GLU A 89 33.35 -28.19 16.19
CA GLU A 89 34.81 -27.98 16.12
C GLU A 89 35.45 -27.71 17.50
N GLU A 90 34.75 -27.06 18.42
CA GLU A 90 35.22 -26.83 19.80
C GLU A 90 35.12 -28.10 20.66
N GLU A 91 34.08 -28.93 20.48
CA GLU A 91 33.92 -30.21 21.20
C GLU A 91 34.93 -31.30 20.76
N GLN A 92 35.48 -31.20 19.55
CA GLN A 92 36.46 -32.17 19.03
C GLN A 92 37.92 -31.85 19.43
N ASN A 93 38.17 -30.68 20.03
CA ASN A 93 39.53 -30.19 20.34
C ASN A 93 39.82 -30.05 21.84
N GLY A 94 38.94 -30.57 22.71
CA GLY A 94 39.13 -30.69 24.17
C GLY A 94 39.34 -32.13 24.61
#